data_AF-A0AAD7YIX9-F1
#
_entry.id   AF-A0AAD7YIX9-F1
#
_cell.length_a   1.000
_cell.length_b   1.000
_cell.length_c   1.000
_cell.angle_alpha   90.00
_cell.angle_beta   90.00
_cell.angle_gamma   90.00
#
_symmetry.space_group_name_H-M   'P 1'
#
loop_
_entity.id
_entity.type
_entity.pdbx_description
1 polymer ?
#
loop_
_entity_poly.entity_id
_entity_poly.type
_entity_poly.pdbx_seq_one_letter_code
_entity_poly.pdbx_strand_id
1 'polypeptide(L)'
;MLCSLRNLVLGGVAPRIFIPRNNQVRMFWEYVNMSFNKPDIDRIKQFGPDRTCAEWVLRNGGKVVWDGGRKLADYNMLPSEKQAIPKLIEIDGTDSSISHYGFPHLIGCTKLSKIILHNASYIDDRALKGLSYGRDVLTYLQVSNCLNVTDAGLKELKMLHKLETLLLFKLESVGNLEDCKLLLQQHLPKCKVLGAKDGVEVNNNKQ
;
A
#
# COMPACT_ATOMS: atom_id res chain seq x y z
N MET A 1 30.75 -14.94 77.04
CA MET A 1 30.23 -14.22 75.87
C MET A 1 29.76 -15.24 74.83
N LEU A 2 28.46 -15.50 74.76
CA LEU A 2 27.85 -16.37 73.75
C LEU A 2 26.95 -15.48 72.88
N CYS A 3 27.44 -15.14 71.68
CA CYS A 3 26.68 -14.35 70.70
C CYS A 3 25.58 -15.20 70.08
N SER A 4 24.33 -14.75 70.23
CA SER A 4 23.16 -15.25 69.52
C SER A 4 23.23 -14.81 68.06
N LEU A 5 23.31 -15.76 67.13
CA LEU A 5 23.12 -15.53 65.70
C LEU A 5 21.62 -15.59 65.38
N ARG A 6 21.01 -14.42 65.15
CA ARG A 6 19.68 -14.31 64.54
C ARG A 6 19.82 -14.54 63.03
N ASN A 7 19.24 -15.62 62.51
CA ASN A 7 19.08 -15.81 61.06
C ASN A 7 18.05 -14.81 60.52
N LEU A 8 18.52 -13.82 59.76
CA LEU A 8 17.69 -12.91 58.97
C LEU A 8 17.24 -13.66 57.69
N VAL A 9 15.95 -13.94 57.56
CA VAL A 9 15.38 -14.45 56.30
C VAL A 9 15.36 -13.30 55.30
N LEU A 10 16.27 -13.30 54.34
CA LEU A 10 16.24 -12.41 53.18
C LEU A 10 15.11 -12.88 52.25
N GLY A 11 13.96 -12.21 52.31
CA GLY A 11 12.88 -12.38 51.36
C GLY A 11 13.32 -11.89 49.98
N GLY A 12 13.75 -12.81 49.13
CA GLY A 12 14.03 -12.54 47.72
C GLY A 12 12.75 -12.24 46.97
N VAL A 13 12.56 -10.98 46.53
CA VAL A 13 11.51 -10.62 45.58
C VAL A 13 11.99 -11.05 44.20
N ALA A 14 11.36 -12.08 43.63
CA ALA A 14 11.66 -12.50 42.26
C ALA A 14 11.44 -11.32 41.29
N PRO A 15 12.33 -11.10 40.30
CA PRO A 15 12.14 -10.04 39.33
C PRO A 15 10.83 -10.30 38.58
N ARG A 16 9.92 -9.33 38.61
CA ARG A 16 8.70 -9.36 37.78
C ARG A 16 9.14 -9.25 36.33
N ILE A 17 9.30 -10.39 35.66
CA ILE A 17 9.43 -10.45 34.21
C ILE A 17 8.13 -9.90 33.64
N PHE A 18 8.18 -8.68 33.11
CA PHE A 18 7.08 -8.14 32.32
C PHE A 18 7.06 -8.88 30.99
N ILE A 19 6.21 -9.91 30.91
CA ILE A 19 5.86 -10.52 29.63
C ILE A 19 4.75 -9.65 29.06
N PRO A 20 5.00 -8.85 27.99
CA PRO A 20 3.92 -8.12 27.34
C PRO A 20 2.89 -9.13 26.86
N ARG A 21 1.71 -9.14 27.49
CA ARG A 21 0.56 -9.91 27.00
C ARG A 21 0.08 -9.22 25.74
N ASN A 22 0.57 -9.71 24.60
CA ASN A 22 0.06 -9.30 23.31
C ASN A 22 -1.34 -9.92 23.13
N ASN A 23 -2.38 -9.24 23.62
CA ASN A 23 -3.79 -9.61 23.43
C ASN A 23 -4.26 -9.40 21.97
N GLN A 24 -3.35 -9.26 21.02
CA GLN A 24 -3.66 -9.12 19.60
C GLN A 24 -4.02 -10.50 19.04
N VAL A 25 -5.30 -10.86 19.07
CA VAL A 25 -5.83 -11.99 18.31
C VAL A 25 -5.84 -11.58 16.83
N ARG A 26 -4.71 -11.73 16.15
CA ARG A 26 -4.67 -11.63 14.69
C ARG A 26 -5.05 -12.99 14.13
N MET A 27 -6.19 -13.03 13.44
CA MET A 27 -6.61 -14.20 12.66
C MET A 27 -5.45 -14.60 11.72
N PHE A 28 -5.22 -15.90 11.54
CA PHE A 28 -4.12 -16.42 10.71
C PHE A 28 -4.01 -15.71 9.36
N TRP A 29 -5.14 -15.50 8.67
CA TRP A 29 -5.17 -14.82 7.37
C TRP A 29 -4.83 -13.33 7.41
N GLU A 30 -5.13 -12.62 8.50
CA GLU A 30 -4.71 -11.23 8.67
C GLU A 30 -3.19 -11.16 8.90
N TYR A 31 -2.62 -12.11 9.64
CA TYR A 31 -1.17 -12.23 9.78
C TYR A 31 -0.49 -12.53 8.44
N VAL A 32 -1.05 -13.43 7.64
CA VAL A 32 -0.55 -13.74 6.30
C VAL A 32 -0.63 -12.50 5.40
N ASN A 33 -1.78 -11.84 5.32
CA ASN A 33 -1.96 -10.60 4.55
C ASN A 33 -0.93 -9.53 4.94
N MET A 34 -0.76 -9.28 6.25
CA MET A 34 0.24 -8.36 6.76
C MET A 34 1.66 -8.79 6.34
N SER A 35 2.01 -10.07 6.48
CA SER A 35 3.36 -10.57 6.17
C SER A 35 3.70 -10.46 4.69
N PHE A 36 2.73 -10.70 3.80
CA PHE A 36 2.90 -10.54 2.36
C PHE A 36 2.98 -9.07 1.92
N ASN A 37 2.41 -8.15 2.68
CA ASN A 37 2.36 -6.74 2.30
C ASN A 37 3.45 -5.89 2.95
N LYS A 38 3.78 -6.15 4.21
CA LYS A 38 4.67 -5.29 5.01
C LYS A 38 6.08 -5.18 4.37
N PRO A 39 6.65 -3.97 4.30
CA PRO A 39 8.03 -3.80 3.85
C PRO A 39 9.05 -4.41 4.80
N ASP A 40 10.05 -5.05 4.20
CA ASP A 40 11.30 -5.47 4.84
C ASP A 40 12.35 -4.36 4.67
N ILE A 41 12.72 -3.74 5.79
CA ILE A 41 13.64 -2.60 5.81
C ILE A 41 15.05 -3.00 5.37
N ASP A 42 15.50 -4.21 5.70
CA ASP A 42 16.84 -4.65 5.33
C ASP A 42 16.90 -5.05 3.85
N ARG A 43 15.81 -5.63 3.32
CA ARG A 43 15.64 -5.83 1.88
C ARG A 43 15.65 -4.50 1.12
N ILE A 44 14.99 -3.46 1.63
CA ILE A 44 14.98 -2.11 1.01
C ILE A 44 16.40 -1.52 1.00
N LYS A 45 17.14 -1.63 2.11
CA LYS A 45 18.52 -1.14 2.17
C LYS A 45 19.43 -1.87 1.17
N GLN A 46 19.21 -3.18 0.99
CA GLN A 46 20.05 -4.01 0.14
C GLN A 46 19.75 -3.84 -1.36
N PHE A 47 18.47 -3.77 -1.74
CA PHE A 47 18.05 -3.79 -3.15
C PHE A 47 17.36 -2.52 -3.65
N GLY A 48 17.10 -1.58 -2.75
CA GLY A 48 16.47 -0.32 -3.07
C GLY A 48 14.94 -0.36 -3.12
N PRO A 49 14.31 0.83 -3.18
CA PRO A 49 12.86 0.97 -3.10
C PRO A 49 12.14 0.41 -4.33
N ASP A 50 12.60 0.70 -5.55
CA ASP A 50 11.94 0.25 -6.78
C ASP A 50 11.86 -1.29 -6.86
N ARG A 51 12.91 -1.99 -6.40
CA ARG A 51 12.97 -3.46 -6.46
C ARG A 51 12.00 -4.08 -5.47
N THR A 52 12.08 -3.63 -4.24
CA THR A 52 11.25 -4.17 -3.15
C THR A 52 9.78 -3.81 -3.32
N CYS A 53 9.47 -2.65 -3.92
CA CYS A 53 8.12 -2.28 -4.32
C CYS A 53 7.59 -3.22 -5.42
N ALA A 54 8.39 -3.53 -6.44
CA ALA A 54 8.00 -4.51 -7.46
C ALA A 54 7.84 -5.93 -6.91
N GLU A 55 8.75 -6.39 -6.05
CA GLU A 55 8.61 -7.67 -5.34
C GLU A 55 7.29 -7.73 -4.56
N TRP A 56 6.90 -6.64 -3.90
CA TRP A 56 5.63 -6.53 -3.18
C TRP A 56 4.41 -6.64 -4.06
N VAL A 57 4.37 -5.89 -5.15
CA VAL A 57 3.25 -5.91 -6.07
C VAL A 57 3.11 -7.29 -6.71
N LEU A 58 4.20 -7.86 -7.24
CA LEU A 58 4.21 -9.13 -7.95
C LEU A 58 3.84 -10.32 -7.05
N ARG A 59 4.37 -10.39 -5.81
CA ARG A 59 4.04 -11.50 -4.88
C ARG A 59 2.59 -11.46 -4.39
N ASN A 60 1.92 -10.32 -4.52
CA ASN A 60 0.50 -10.14 -4.22
C ASN A 60 -0.39 -10.27 -5.47
N GLY A 61 0.15 -10.69 -6.62
CA GLY A 61 -0.61 -10.90 -7.85
C GLY A 61 -0.85 -9.65 -8.69
N GLY A 62 -0.24 -8.52 -8.34
CA GLY A 62 -0.25 -7.32 -9.17
C GLY A 62 0.80 -7.38 -10.29
N LYS A 63 0.84 -6.31 -11.08
CA LYS A 63 1.79 -6.13 -12.19
C LYS A 63 2.52 -4.81 -12.02
N VAL A 64 3.70 -4.72 -12.61
CA VAL A 64 4.51 -3.50 -12.62
C VAL A 64 4.94 -3.14 -14.03
N VAL A 65 5.18 -1.85 -14.25
CA VAL A 65 5.82 -1.37 -15.47
C VAL A 65 7.08 -0.62 -15.10
N TRP A 66 8.16 -1.01 -15.77
CA TRP A 66 9.46 -0.39 -15.64
C TRP A 66 9.61 0.83 -16.54
N ASP A 67 10.48 1.75 -16.16
CA ASP A 67 10.98 2.79 -17.04
C ASP A 67 11.54 2.14 -18.31
N GLY A 68 11.09 2.60 -19.47
CA GLY A 68 11.24 1.91 -20.77
C GLY A 68 10.03 1.06 -21.19
N GLY A 69 8.95 1.00 -20.40
CA GLY A 69 7.64 0.46 -20.80
C GLY A 69 7.47 -1.05 -20.66
N ARG A 70 8.50 -1.78 -20.19
CA ARG A 70 8.41 -3.24 -20.00
C ARG A 70 7.46 -3.57 -18.85
N LYS A 71 6.39 -4.30 -19.16
CA LYS A 71 5.43 -4.82 -18.17
C LYS A 71 5.91 -6.15 -17.60
N LEU A 72 5.64 -6.40 -16.32
CA LEU A 72 5.99 -7.62 -15.61
C LEU A 72 4.83 -8.02 -14.71
N ALA A 73 4.43 -9.30 -14.76
CA ALA A 73 3.38 -9.87 -13.93
C ALA A 73 3.84 -11.13 -13.17
N ASP A 74 4.90 -11.79 -13.65
CA ASP A 74 5.48 -12.96 -13.00
C ASP A 74 6.64 -12.54 -12.10
N TYR A 75 6.55 -12.88 -10.82
CA TYR A 75 7.60 -12.64 -9.82
C TYR A 75 8.94 -13.29 -10.22
N ASN A 76 8.91 -14.50 -10.79
CA ASN A 76 10.11 -15.25 -11.16
C ASN A 76 10.85 -14.64 -12.35
N MET A 77 10.20 -13.71 -13.06
CA MET A 77 10.78 -12.98 -14.19
C MET A 77 11.43 -11.66 -13.75
N LEU A 78 11.54 -11.41 -12.44
CA LEU A 78 12.37 -10.32 -11.91
C LEU A 78 13.84 -10.53 -12.29
N PRO A 79 14.58 -9.46 -12.63
CA PRO A 79 16.03 -9.55 -12.86
C PRO A 79 16.76 -10.19 -11.68
N SER A 80 17.94 -10.76 -11.93
CA SER A 80 18.75 -11.30 -10.83
C SER A 80 19.12 -10.19 -9.83
N GLU A 81 19.29 -10.55 -8.56
CA GLU A 81 19.75 -9.66 -7.49
C GLU A 81 21.09 -8.96 -7.80
N LYS A 82 21.90 -9.54 -8.70
CA LYS A 82 23.17 -8.97 -9.15
C LYS A 82 23.01 -7.87 -10.20
N GLN A 83 21.83 -7.74 -10.79
CA GLN A 83 21.56 -6.80 -11.87
C GLN A 83 20.83 -5.58 -11.32
N ALA A 84 21.25 -4.40 -11.78
CA ALA A 84 20.47 -3.19 -11.56
C ALA A 84 19.11 -3.33 -12.25
N ILE A 85 18.07 -2.78 -11.63
CA ILE A 85 16.73 -2.72 -12.20
C ILE A 85 16.41 -1.29 -12.69
N PRO A 86 15.57 -1.15 -13.72
CA PRO A 86 15.04 0.17 -14.07
C PRO A 86 14.16 0.73 -12.95
N LYS A 87 13.86 2.03 -13.03
CA LYS A 87 12.92 2.67 -12.12
C LYS A 87 11.50 2.17 -12.34
N LEU A 88 10.72 2.08 -11.27
CA LEU A 88 9.31 1.70 -11.33
C LEU A 88 8.47 2.92 -11.73
N ILE A 89 7.60 2.78 -12.73
CA ILE A 89 6.74 3.88 -13.22
C ILE A 89 5.25 3.64 -13.04
N GLU A 90 4.82 2.38 -13.03
CA GLU A 90 3.41 2.02 -12.86
C GLU A 90 3.24 0.76 -11.99
N ILE A 91 2.24 0.79 -11.13
CA ILE A 91 1.72 -0.34 -10.37
C ILE A 91 0.30 -0.62 -10.85
N ASP A 92 0.05 -1.84 -11.28
CA ASP A 92 -1.28 -2.37 -11.58
C ASP A 92 -1.66 -3.41 -10.53
N GLY A 93 -2.44 -2.99 -9.55
CA GLY A 93 -2.99 -3.83 -8.48
C GLY A 93 -4.30 -4.52 -8.84
N THR A 94 -4.63 -4.66 -10.13
CA THR A 94 -5.85 -5.36 -10.58
C THR A 94 -5.88 -6.80 -10.09
N ASP A 95 -6.99 -7.21 -9.46
CA ASP A 95 -7.21 -8.56 -8.92
C ASP A 95 -6.15 -9.03 -7.91
N SER A 96 -5.47 -8.07 -7.26
CA SER A 96 -4.34 -8.35 -6.36
C SER A 96 -4.75 -8.36 -4.89
N SER A 97 -3.89 -8.97 -4.07
CA SER A 97 -4.00 -9.00 -2.60
C SER A 97 -3.20 -7.89 -1.92
N ILE A 98 -2.85 -6.81 -2.63
CA ILE A 98 -2.15 -5.69 -2.01
C ILE A 98 -3.07 -4.99 -0.99
N SER A 99 -2.50 -4.60 0.15
CA SER A 99 -3.24 -4.01 1.25
C SER A 99 -2.52 -2.80 1.84
N HIS A 100 -3.21 -2.05 2.71
CA HIS A 100 -2.67 -0.85 3.37
C HIS A 100 -1.30 -1.06 4.04
N TYR A 101 -0.97 -2.28 4.48
CA TYR A 101 0.34 -2.61 5.07
C TYR A 101 1.51 -2.42 4.10
N GLY A 102 1.28 -2.49 2.79
CA GLY A 102 2.34 -2.46 1.78
C GLY A 102 2.62 -1.09 1.18
N PHE A 103 1.71 -0.12 1.33
CA PHE A 103 1.89 1.23 0.79
C PHE A 103 3.16 1.98 1.25
N PRO A 104 3.81 1.69 2.39
CA PRO A 104 5.12 2.27 2.67
C PRO A 104 6.23 1.84 1.68
N HIS A 105 6.03 0.80 0.86
CA HIS A 105 6.94 0.47 -0.26
C HIS A 105 7.03 1.58 -1.32
N LEU A 106 6.07 2.51 -1.37
CA LEU A 106 6.10 3.63 -2.30
C LEU A 106 7.21 4.64 -1.96
N ILE A 107 7.69 4.65 -0.71
CA ILE A 107 8.76 5.55 -0.26
C ILE A 107 10.03 5.29 -1.09
N GLY A 108 10.52 6.33 -1.76
CA GLY A 108 11.75 6.26 -2.56
C GLY A 108 11.53 5.81 -4.02
N CYS A 109 10.29 5.46 -4.42
CA CYS A 109 9.95 5.19 -5.83
C CYS A 109 9.80 6.50 -6.62
N THR A 110 10.93 7.17 -6.87
CA THR A 110 11.00 8.55 -7.40
C THR A 110 10.38 8.80 -8.78
N LYS A 111 10.20 7.75 -9.60
CA LYS A 111 9.56 7.86 -10.94
C LYS A 111 8.16 7.24 -11.01
N LEU A 112 7.64 6.73 -9.91
CA LEU A 112 6.31 6.13 -9.90
C LEU A 112 5.25 7.21 -10.14
N SER A 113 4.53 7.11 -11.25
CA SER A 113 3.54 8.10 -11.63
C SER A 113 2.11 7.55 -11.66
N LYS A 114 1.96 6.23 -11.85
CA LYS A 114 0.67 5.61 -12.10
C LYS A 114 0.36 4.45 -11.15
N ILE A 115 -0.81 4.48 -10.54
CA ILE A 115 -1.35 3.35 -9.76
C ILE A 115 -2.75 3.01 -10.24
N ILE A 116 -3.00 1.73 -10.51
CA ILE A 116 -4.32 1.18 -10.78
C ILE A 116 -4.72 0.26 -9.64
N LEU A 117 -5.83 0.57 -8.96
CA LEU A 117 -6.47 -0.29 -7.97
C LEU A 117 -7.83 -0.71 -8.56
N HIS A 118 -7.90 -1.92 -9.09
CA HIS A 118 -9.11 -2.49 -9.68
C HIS A 118 -9.44 -3.83 -9.06
N ASN A 119 -10.68 -4.00 -8.58
CA ASN A 119 -11.13 -5.28 -8.02
C ASN A 119 -10.19 -5.85 -6.93
N ALA A 120 -9.54 -4.96 -6.17
CA ALA A 120 -8.59 -5.32 -5.12
C ALA A 120 -9.32 -5.32 -3.76
N SER A 121 -9.62 -6.51 -3.25
CA SER A 121 -10.49 -6.71 -2.08
C SER A 121 -9.90 -6.20 -0.76
N TYR A 122 -8.58 -6.12 -0.65
CA TYR A 122 -7.88 -5.63 0.55
C TYR A 122 -7.60 -4.11 0.52
N ILE A 123 -8.07 -3.40 -0.51
CA ILE A 123 -8.02 -1.94 -0.57
C ILE A 123 -9.20 -1.36 0.20
N ASP A 124 -8.88 -0.61 1.24
CA ASP A 124 -9.81 0.10 2.12
C ASP A 124 -9.37 1.56 2.32
N ASP A 125 -10.06 2.28 3.18
CA ASP A 125 -9.73 3.68 3.49
C ASP A 125 -8.30 3.87 4.02
N ARG A 126 -7.75 2.87 4.74
CA ARG A 126 -6.36 2.91 5.22
C ARG A 126 -5.38 2.83 4.05
N ALA A 127 -5.70 2.03 3.03
CA ALA A 127 -4.90 1.94 1.80
C ALA A 127 -4.93 3.26 1.03
N LEU A 128 -6.09 3.92 0.92
CA LEU A 128 -6.18 5.23 0.28
C LEU A 128 -5.38 6.30 1.01
N LYS A 129 -5.41 6.31 2.35
CA LYS A 129 -4.50 7.15 3.15
C LYS A 129 -3.03 6.78 2.94
N GLY A 130 -2.74 5.50 2.70
CA GLY A 130 -1.40 4.99 2.38
C GLY A 130 -0.83 5.55 1.07
N LEU A 131 -1.66 5.99 0.11
CA LEU A 131 -1.17 6.66 -1.11
C LEU A 131 -0.38 7.96 -0.82
N SER A 132 -0.50 8.51 0.39
CA SER A 132 0.33 9.60 0.90
C SER A 132 1.83 9.41 0.72
N TYR A 133 2.31 8.17 0.77
CA TYR A 133 3.73 7.84 0.57
C TYR A 133 4.21 8.13 -0.87
N GLY A 134 3.29 8.21 -1.84
CA GLY A 134 3.55 8.59 -3.23
C GLY A 134 3.07 9.99 -3.61
N ARG A 135 2.66 10.83 -2.65
CA ARG A 135 2.01 12.13 -2.92
C ARG A 135 2.81 13.09 -3.82
N ASP A 136 4.14 12.97 -3.78
CA ASP A 136 5.07 13.87 -4.46
C ASP A 136 5.44 13.38 -5.87
N VAL A 137 4.91 12.23 -6.31
CA VAL A 137 5.26 11.60 -7.59
C VAL A 137 4.05 11.13 -8.41
N LEU A 138 2.94 10.76 -7.75
CA LEU A 138 1.77 10.22 -8.42
C LEU A 138 1.01 11.28 -9.22
N THR A 139 0.78 11.00 -10.50
CA THR A 139 0.01 11.84 -11.43
C THR A 139 -1.25 11.15 -11.94
N TYR A 140 -1.30 9.81 -11.92
CA TYR A 140 -2.48 9.03 -12.29
C TYR A 140 -2.85 8.04 -11.18
N LEU A 141 -4.12 8.03 -10.81
CA LEU A 141 -4.71 7.06 -9.90
C LEU A 141 -6.04 6.56 -10.43
N GLN A 142 -6.24 5.25 -10.42
CA GLN A 142 -7.55 4.63 -10.59
C GLN A 142 -7.92 3.87 -9.31
N VAL A 143 -9.14 4.11 -8.81
CA VAL A 143 -9.74 3.32 -7.73
C VAL A 143 -11.10 2.84 -8.19
N SER A 144 -11.24 1.53 -8.37
CA SER A 144 -12.42 0.97 -9.00
C SER A 144 -12.74 -0.44 -8.54
N ASN A 145 -14.03 -0.74 -8.36
CA ASN A 145 -14.47 -2.05 -7.86
C ASN A 145 -13.80 -2.47 -6.53
N CYS A 146 -13.41 -1.51 -5.70
CA CYS A 146 -12.84 -1.76 -4.38
C CYS A 146 -13.97 -1.65 -3.34
N LEU A 147 -14.46 -2.79 -2.86
CA LEU A 147 -15.66 -2.88 -2.03
C LEU A 147 -15.50 -2.25 -0.64
N ASN A 148 -14.28 -2.15 -0.11
CA ASN A 148 -14.03 -1.65 1.25
C ASN A 148 -13.66 -0.16 1.29
N VAL A 149 -13.77 0.54 0.17
CA VAL A 149 -13.54 1.99 0.07
C VAL A 149 -14.83 2.75 0.34
N THR A 150 -14.76 3.72 1.25
CA THR A 150 -15.88 4.60 1.61
C THR A 150 -15.59 6.05 1.27
N ASP A 151 -16.57 6.93 1.53
CA ASP A 151 -16.43 8.38 1.44
C ASP A 151 -15.22 8.90 2.23
N ALA A 152 -14.91 8.30 3.39
CA ALA A 152 -13.80 8.71 4.23
C ALA A 152 -12.45 8.49 3.53
N GLY A 153 -12.25 7.31 2.94
CA GLY A 153 -11.02 6.99 2.20
C GLY A 153 -10.86 7.84 0.95
N LEU A 154 -11.93 8.07 0.19
CA LEU A 154 -11.86 8.92 -1.00
C LEU A 154 -11.43 10.36 -0.65
N LYS A 155 -11.91 10.91 0.47
CA LYS A 155 -11.56 12.27 0.92
C LYS A 155 -10.08 12.41 1.32
N GLU A 156 -9.39 11.33 1.67
CA GLU A 156 -7.95 11.36 1.94
C GLU A 156 -7.12 11.64 0.67
N LEU A 157 -7.63 11.33 -0.51
CA LEU A 157 -6.92 11.51 -1.79
C LEU A 157 -6.56 12.98 -2.07
N LYS A 158 -7.16 13.95 -1.37
CA LYS A 158 -6.82 15.39 -1.42
C LYS A 158 -5.35 15.69 -1.14
N MET A 159 -4.62 14.77 -0.51
CA MET A 159 -3.19 14.93 -0.22
C MET A 159 -2.27 14.71 -1.43
N LEU A 160 -2.78 14.11 -2.52
CA LEU A 160 -2.06 13.82 -3.75
C LEU A 160 -2.00 15.06 -4.65
N HIS A 161 -1.29 16.09 -4.20
CA HIS A 161 -1.26 17.42 -4.84
C HIS A 161 -0.67 17.46 -6.26
N LYS A 162 0.02 16.39 -6.71
CA LYS A 162 0.49 16.22 -8.09
C LYS A 162 -0.43 15.41 -8.99
N LEU A 163 -1.57 14.94 -8.45
CA LEU A 163 -2.49 14.11 -9.21
C LEU A 163 -3.12 14.93 -10.35
N GLU A 164 -3.03 14.40 -11.56
CA GLU A 164 -3.57 15.02 -12.78
C GLU A 164 -4.83 14.29 -13.25
N THR A 165 -4.89 12.97 -13.03
CA THR A 165 -6.04 12.14 -13.40
C THR A 165 -6.42 11.21 -12.25
N LEU A 166 -7.69 11.26 -11.87
CA LEU A 166 -8.30 10.37 -10.89
C LEU A 166 -9.52 9.69 -11.49
N LEU A 167 -9.47 8.38 -11.65
CA LEU A 167 -10.58 7.59 -12.20
C LEU A 167 -11.29 6.80 -11.09
N LEU A 168 -12.58 7.09 -10.87
CA LEU A 168 -13.40 6.50 -9.81
C LEU A 168 -14.66 5.85 -10.39
N PHE A 169 -14.84 4.55 -10.20
CA PHE A 169 -16.06 3.88 -10.62
C PHE A 169 -16.31 2.55 -9.90
N LYS A 170 -17.59 2.13 -9.85
CA LYS A 170 -18.02 0.89 -9.16
C LYS A 170 -17.52 0.84 -7.72
N LEU A 171 -17.82 1.85 -6.92
CA LEU A 171 -17.46 1.92 -5.50
C LEU A 171 -18.74 1.83 -4.67
N GLU A 172 -19.20 0.61 -4.41
CA GLU A 172 -20.53 0.34 -3.83
C GLU A 172 -20.69 0.85 -2.40
N SER A 173 -19.61 0.93 -1.63
CA SER A 173 -19.62 1.41 -0.24
C SER A 173 -19.42 2.93 -0.11
N VAL A 174 -19.33 3.66 -1.22
CA VAL A 174 -19.30 5.12 -1.21
C VAL A 174 -20.74 5.63 -1.28
N GLY A 175 -21.19 6.26 -0.19
CA GLY A 175 -22.56 6.76 -0.06
C GLY A 175 -22.83 7.98 -0.93
N ASN A 176 -21.90 8.95 -0.97
CA ASN A 176 -22.03 10.16 -1.79
C ASN A 176 -20.76 10.43 -2.60
N LEU A 177 -20.69 9.81 -3.78
CA LEU A 177 -19.57 9.96 -4.69
C LEU A 177 -19.44 11.39 -5.24
N GLU A 178 -20.54 12.08 -5.49
CA GLU A 178 -20.51 13.44 -6.05
C GLU A 178 -19.95 14.45 -5.04
N ASP A 179 -20.31 14.34 -3.75
CA ASP A 179 -19.71 15.15 -2.69
C ASP A 179 -18.20 14.89 -2.58
N CYS A 180 -17.79 13.62 -2.69
CA CYS A 180 -16.37 13.27 -2.68
C CYS A 180 -15.64 13.90 -3.86
N LYS A 181 -16.19 13.81 -5.08
CA LYS A 181 -15.62 14.45 -6.27
C LYS A 181 -15.52 15.97 -6.11
N LEU A 182 -16.56 16.61 -5.59
CA LEU A 182 -16.57 18.06 -5.35
C LEU A 182 -15.46 18.47 -4.38
N LEU A 183 -15.34 17.77 -3.25
CA LEU A 183 -14.28 18.02 -2.26
C LEU A 183 -12.88 17.82 -2.86
N LEU A 184 -12.71 16.76 -3.65
CA LEU A 184 -11.44 16.48 -4.31
C LEU A 184 -11.11 17.54 -5.35
N GLN A 185 -12.08 17.99 -6.15
CA GLN A 185 -11.87 19.06 -7.12
C GLN A 185 -11.49 20.39 -6.46
N GLN A 186 -12.05 20.70 -5.28
CA GLN A 186 -11.68 21.89 -4.51
C GLN A 186 -10.22 21.87 -4.05
N HIS A 187 -9.70 20.71 -3.63
CA HIS A 187 -8.33 20.57 -3.14
C HIS A 187 -7.31 20.26 -4.23
N LEU A 188 -7.76 19.65 -5.33
CA LEU A 188 -6.97 19.23 -6.48
C LEU A 188 -7.51 19.92 -7.76
N PRO A 189 -7.44 21.26 -7.87
CA PRO A 189 -8.10 22.00 -8.94
C PRO A 189 -7.59 21.66 -10.35
N LYS A 190 -6.39 21.10 -10.46
CA LYS A 190 -5.78 20.65 -11.73
C LYS A 190 -6.07 19.19 -12.06
N CYS A 191 -6.56 18.40 -11.10
CA CYS A 191 -6.86 16.99 -11.28
C CYS A 191 -8.19 16.85 -12.03
N LYS A 192 -8.20 16.00 -13.06
CA LYS A 192 -9.42 15.56 -13.74
C LYS A 192 -9.99 14.37 -12.99
N VAL A 193 -11.15 14.55 -12.34
CA VAL A 193 -11.86 13.48 -11.66
C VAL A 193 -12.90 12.87 -12.61
N LEU A 194 -12.69 11.62 -12.99
CA LEU A 194 -13.38 10.94 -14.08
C LEU A 194 -14.19 9.73 -13.57
N GLY A 195 -15.29 9.40 -14.25
CA GLY A 195 -16.08 8.19 -14.01
C GLY A 195 -15.85 7.08 -15.04
N ALA A 196 -16.57 5.96 -14.90
CA ALA A 196 -16.48 4.81 -15.83
C ALA A 196 -16.76 5.19 -17.29
N LYS A 197 -17.58 6.21 -17.55
CA LYS A 197 -17.93 6.64 -18.90
C LYS A 197 -16.85 7.51 -19.54
N ASP A 198 -15.98 8.10 -18.74
CA ASP A 198 -14.95 9.04 -19.19
C ASP A 198 -13.57 8.37 -19.37
N GLY A 199 -13.38 7.17 -18.81
CA GLY A 199 -12.13 6.38 -18.89
C GLY A 199 -12.07 5.36 -20.03
N VAL A 200 -13.10 5.29 -20.88
CA VAL A 200 -13.17 4.37 -22.02
C VAL A 200 -12.65 5.07 -23.28
N GLU A 201 -11.34 5.32 -23.33
CA GLU A 201 -10.65 5.29 -24.61
C GLU A 201 -10.58 3.83 -25.04
N VAL A 202 -11.55 3.47 -25.86
CA VAL A 202 -11.70 2.20 -26.53
C VAL A 202 -10.43 1.93 -27.35
N ASN A 203 -9.52 1.11 -26.84
CA ASN A 203 -8.53 0.41 -27.67
C ASN A 203 -9.25 -0.66 -28.51
N ASN A 204 -10.06 -0.21 -29.49
CA ASN A 204 -10.53 -1.04 -30.58
C ASN A 204 -9.49 -0.96 -31.71
N ASN A 205 -8.35 -1.63 -31.53
CA ASN A 205 -7.58 -2.09 -32.67
C ASN A 205 -7.87 -3.58 -32.84
N LYS A 206 -9.01 -3.86 -33.48
CA LYS A 206 -9.13 -5.06 -34.32
C LYS A 206 -8.37 -4.77 -35.61
N GLN A 207 -7.28 -5.50 -35.83
CA GLN A 207 -6.90 -6.00 -37.14
C GLN A 207 -6.14 -7.31 -36.94
#